data_AF-A0A924HPC0-F1
#
_entry.id   AF-A0A924HPC0-F1
#
_cell.length_a   1.000
_cell.length_b   1.000
_cell.length_c   1.000
_cell.angle_alpha   90.00
_cell.angle_beta   90.00
_cell.angle_gamma   90.00
#
_symmetry.space_group_name_H-M   'P 1'
#
loop_
_entity.id
_entity.type
_entity.pdbx_description
1 polymer ?
#
loop_
_entity_poly.entity_id
_entity_poly.type
_entity_poly.pdbx_seq_one_letter_code
_entity_poly.pdbx_strand_id
1 'polypeptide(L)'
;MAVTCTPASAVVLSTLPRHDGFIAAVGAFMPQMAELSPALCQYVAKHGMVVVDTTDAGHEAGDLLQAGLEVSRFSSLADVVRSPTFEVRGPVLFKSCGWAGWDLAAARTALLEQS
;
A
#
# COMPACT_ATOMS: atom_id res chain seq x y z
N MET A 1 11.00 9.78 1.22
CA MET A 1 10.41 8.44 1.39
C MET A 1 10.05 8.26 2.85
N ALA A 2 8.91 7.66 3.14
CA ALA A 2 8.49 7.24 4.47
C ALA A 2 7.97 5.79 4.44
N VAL A 3 8.09 5.08 5.56
CA VAL A 3 7.58 3.73 5.75
C VAL A 3 6.80 3.68 7.05
N THR A 4 5.57 3.15 7.02
CA THR A 4 4.79 2.85 8.23
C THR A 4 4.67 1.33 8.37
N CYS A 5 5.07 0.81 9.52
CA CYS A 5 5.10 -0.62 9.84
C CYS A 5 4.92 -0.79 11.36
N THR A 6 3.81 -0.26 11.85
CA THR A 6 3.45 -0.22 13.26
C THR A 6 2.21 -1.08 13.50
N PRO A 7 2.03 -1.63 14.72
CA PRO A 7 0.81 -2.33 15.09
C PRO A 7 -0.34 -1.37 15.45
N ALA A 8 -0.26 -0.09 15.03
CA ALA A 8 -1.14 0.95 15.51
C ALA A 8 -2.60 0.76 15.08
N SER A 9 -3.51 1.04 16.01
CA SER A 9 -4.95 1.19 15.77
C SER A 9 -5.39 2.66 15.74
N ALA A 10 -4.42 3.57 15.65
CA ALA A 10 -4.63 5.00 15.63
C ALA A 10 -3.57 5.68 14.76
N VAL A 11 -3.95 6.77 14.11
CA VAL A 11 -3.11 7.52 13.18
C VAL A 11 -1.75 7.89 13.79
N VAL A 12 -0.67 7.52 13.11
CA VAL A 12 0.72 7.87 13.46
C VAL A 12 1.36 8.83 12.46
N LEU A 13 0.83 8.92 11.23
CA LEU A 13 1.30 9.81 10.18
C LEU A 13 0.15 10.62 9.57
N SER A 14 0.19 11.93 9.76
CA SER A 14 -0.80 12.88 9.21
C SER A 14 -0.21 13.90 8.25
N THR A 15 1.12 14.04 8.20
CA THR A 15 1.82 15.02 7.37
C THR A 15 1.69 14.68 5.90
N LEU A 16 1.26 15.64 5.08
CA LEU A 16 1.15 15.44 3.63
C LEU A 16 2.53 15.18 3.00
N PRO A 17 2.63 14.25 2.03
CA PRO A 17 3.89 14.00 1.33
C PRO A 17 4.28 15.18 0.43
N ARG A 18 5.57 15.25 0.10
CA ARG A 18 6.08 16.10 -1.00
C ARG A 18 5.46 15.67 -2.34
N HIS A 19 5.55 16.53 -3.34
CA HIS A 19 4.98 16.27 -4.68
C HIS A 19 5.49 14.99 -5.37
N ASP A 20 6.67 14.51 -4.98
CA ASP A 20 7.41 13.34 -5.44
C ASP A 20 7.60 12.33 -4.30
N GLY A 21 6.84 12.49 -3.22
CA GLY A 21 6.96 11.67 -2.03
C GLY A 21 6.45 10.25 -2.23
N PHE A 22 7.19 9.28 -1.73
CA PHE A 22 6.77 7.87 -1.68
C PHE A 22 6.53 7.44 -0.22
N ILE A 23 5.38 6.81 0.04
CA ILE A 23 4.98 6.21 1.31
C ILE A 23 4.71 4.73 1.09
N ALA A 24 5.42 3.85 1.79
CA ALA A 24 5.06 2.44 1.91
C ALA A 24 4.33 2.19 3.24
N ALA A 25 3.06 1.85 3.18
CA ALA A 25 2.23 1.57 4.34
C ALA A 25 1.98 0.06 4.46
N VAL A 26 2.46 -0.55 5.54
CA VAL A 26 2.49 -2.01 5.71
C VAL A 26 1.69 -2.46 6.94
N GLY A 27 1.56 -1.61 7.96
CA GLY A 27 1.06 -2.04 9.28
C GLY A 27 -0.46 -2.22 9.36
N ALA A 28 -1.28 -1.35 8.77
CA ALA A 28 -2.74 -1.42 8.93
C ALA A 28 -3.43 -2.38 7.93
N PHE A 29 -3.28 -3.69 8.14
CA PHE A 29 -3.84 -4.77 7.31
C PHE A 29 -5.18 -5.34 7.84
N MET A 30 -5.79 -4.70 8.84
CA MET A 30 -7.16 -4.99 9.27
C MET A 30 -8.00 -3.71 9.21
N PRO A 31 -9.33 -3.80 8.96
CA PRO A 31 -10.19 -2.63 8.81
C PRO A 31 -10.10 -1.60 9.94
N GLN A 32 -9.95 -2.06 11.19
CA GLN A 32 -9.86 -1.22 12.39
C GLN A 32 -8.45 -0.65 12.66
N MET A 33 -7.42 -1.11 11.96
CA MET A 33 -6.07 -0.57 12.13
C MET A 33 -5.90 0.72 11.35
N ALA A 34 -5.08 1.62 11.86
CA ALA A 34 -4.79 2.88 11.20
C ALA A 34 -3.34 3.29 11.49
N GLU A 35 -2.62 3.64 10.44
CA GLU A 35 -1.31 4.29 10.52
C GLU A 35 -1.36 5.68 9.90
N LEU A 36 -2.17 5.85 8.85
CA LEU A 36 -2.27 7.08 8.07
C LEU A 36 -3.58 7.81 8.37
N SER A 37 -3.51 9.14 8.40
CA SER A 37 -4.73 9.94 8.50
C SER A 37 -5.59 9.79 7.22
N PRO A 38 -6.94 9.80 7.34
CA PRO A 38 -7.83 9.84 6.17
C PRO A 38 -7.50 10.95 5.17
N ALA A 39 -7.17 12.15 5.68
CA ALA A 39 -6.83 13.30 4.86
C ALA A 39 -5.56 13.07 4.02
N LEU A 40 -4.55 12.39 4.57
CA LEU A 40 -3.34 12.03 3.84
C LEU A 40 -3.67 11.04 2.71
N CYS A 41 -4.42 9.97 3.00
CA CYS A 41 -4.82 8.98 1.99
C CYS A 41 -5.62 9.64 0.85
N GLN A 42 -6.60 10.47 1.20
CA GLN A 42 -7.43 11.20 0.23
C GLN A 42 -6.61 12.20 -0.61
N TYR A 43 -5.64 12.89 0.01
CA TYR A 43 -4.74 13.79 -0.70
C TYR A 43 -3.93 13.04 -1.77
N VAL A 44 -3.33 11.91 -1.42
CA VAL A 44 -2.56 11.11 -2.38
C VAL A 44 -3.44 10.56 -3.49
N ALA A 45 -4.64 10.04 -3.16
CA ALA A 45 -5.59 9.56 -4.16
C ALA A 45 -6.05 10.66 -5.14
N LYS A 46 -6.08 11.92 -4.70
CA LYS A 46 -6.47 13.06 -5.55
C LYS A 46 -5.32 13.66 -6.36
N HIS A 47 -4.11 13.70 -5.80
CA HIS A 47 -2.98 14.47 -6.34
C HIS A 47 -1.82 13.60 -6.84
N GLY A 48 -1.89 12.30 -6.65
CA GLY A 48 -0.87 11.35 -7.08
C GLY A 48 -1.46 9.98 -7.35
N MET A 49 -0.87 8.95 -6.76
CA MET A 49 -1.22 7.55 -7.03
C MET A 49 -1.30 6.73 -5.74
N VAL A 50 -2.34 5.91 -5.65
CA VAL A 50 -2.42 4.83 -4.67
C VAL A 50 -2.21 3.52 -5.42
N VAL A 51 -1.30 2.69 -4.92
CA VAL A 51 -1.03 1.35 -5.43
C VAL A 51 -1.21 0.38 -4.27
N VAL A 52 -1.91 -0.72 -4.48
CA VAL A 52 -2.09 -1.78 -3.48
C VAL A 52 -1.23 -2.98 -3.84
N ASP A 53 -0.80 -3.79 -2.88
CA ASP A 53 -0.09 -5.03 -3.18
C ASP A 53 -0.97 -6.01 -3.98
N THR A 54 -2.20 -6.22 -3.52
CA THR A 54 -3.25 -7.02 -4.17
C THR A 54 -4.60 -6.30 -4.11
N THR A 55 -5.55 -6.75 -4.91
CA THR A 55 -6.93 -6.24 -4.89
C THR A 55 -7.65 -6.56 -3.58
N ASP A 56 -7.16 -7.54 -2.80
CA ASP A 56 -7.76 -7.95 -1.52
C ASP A 56 -7.67 -6.84 -0.46
N ALA A 57 -6.78 -5.85 -0.67
CA ALA A 57 -6.72 -4.62 0.11
C ALA A 57 -8.07 -3.91 0.25
N GLY A 58 -9.02 -4.12 -0.67
CA GLY A 58 -10.40 -3.62 -0.55
C GLY A 58 -11.18 -4.10 0.67
N HIS A 59 -10.75 -5.20 1.31
CA HIS A 59 -11.36 -5.73 2.53
C HIS A 59 -10.47 -5.55 3.77
N GLU A 60 -9.18 -5.30 3.58
CA GLU A 60 -8.16 -5.40 4.63
C GLU A 60 -7.50 -4.06 4.97
N ALA A 61 -7.34 -3.17 3.99
CA ALA A 61 -6.54 -1.96 4.13
C ALA A 61 -7.24 -0.90 4.99
N GLY A 62 -7.07 -0.97 6.30
CA GLY A 62 -7.69 -0.05 7.27
C GLY A 62 -7.47 1.42 6.93
N ASP A 63 -6.26 1.81 6.52
CA ASP A 63 -5.94 3.19 6.10
C ASP A 63 -6.80 3.69 4.93
N LEU A 64 -7.08 2.84 3.95
CA LEU A 64 -7.84 3.20 2.75
C LEU A 64 -9.36 3.12 3.01
N LEU A 65 -9.79 2.10 3.75
CA LEU A 65 -11.18 1.88 4.11
C LEU A 65 -11.71 2.99 5.03
N GLN A 66 -10.96 3.34 6.07
CA GLN A 66 -11.33 4.43 6.98
C GLN A 66 -11.26 5.81 6.29
N ALA A 67 -10.49 5.94 5.21
CA ALA A 67 -10.48 7.12 4.36
C ALA A 67 -11.66 7.20 3.38
N GLY A 68 -12.50 6.16 3.31
CA GLY A 68 -13.64 6.08 2.38
C GLY A 68 -13.20 5.94 0.92
N LEU A 69 -12.01 5.42 0.67
CA LEU A 69 -11.49 5.23 -0.68
C LEU A 69 -11.97 3.92 -1.28
N GLU A 70 -12.44 3.97 -2.53
CA GLU A 70 -12.83 2.77 -3.27
C GLU A 70 -11.58 2.11 -3.86
N VAL A 71 -11.12 1.04 -3.22
CA VAL A 71 -9.83 0.40 -3.51
C VAL A 71 -9.79 -0.24 -4.90
N SER A 72 -10.94 -0.69 -5.44
CA SER A 72 -11.03 -1.29 -6.77
C SER A 72 -10.63 -0.35 -7.93
N ARG A 73 -10.55 0.97 -7.70
CA ARG A 73 -10.03 1.96 -8.65
C ARG A 73 -8.51 2.06 -8.66
N PHE A 74 -7.81 1.49 -7.68
CA PHE A 74 -6.36 1.58 -7.57
C PHE A 74 -5.67 0.42 -8.27
N SER A 75 -4.52 0.69 -8.88
CA SER A 75 -3.70 -0.36 -9.49
C SER A 75 -3.12 -1.28 -8.44
N SER A 76 -3.11 -2.58 -8.70
CA SER A 76 -2.32 -3.52 -7.91
C SER A 76 -0.84 -3.44 -8.30
N LEU A 77 0.06 -3.89 -7.42
CA LEU A 77 1.49 -3.98 -7.73
C LEU A 77 1.74 -4.85 -8.96
N ALA A 78 0.91 -5.88 -9.14
CA ALA A 78 0.99 -6.76 -10.29
C ALA A 78 0.60 -6.05 -11.60
N ASP A 79 -0.35 -5.11 -11.57
CA ASP A 79 -0.67 -4.24 -12.72
C ASP A 79 0.48 -3.30 -13.05
N VAL A 80 1.11 -2.71 -12.02
CA VAL A 80 2.28 -1.84 -12.16
C VAL A 80 3.44 -2.59 -12.82
N VAL A 81 3.81 -3.76 -12.29
CA VAL A 81 4.95 -4.55 -12.76
C VAL A 81 4.74 -5.09 -14.18
N ARG A 82 3.50 -5.44 -14.54
CA ARG A 82 3.17 -5.94 -15.88
C ARG A 82 3.00 -4.85 -16.93
N SER A 83 2.88 -3.60 -16.51
CA SER A 83 2.68 -2.48 -17.43
C SER A 83 4.04 -1.94 -17.94
N PRO A 84 4.33 -2.04 -19.25
CA PRO A 84 5.59 -1.54 -19.80
C PRO A 84 5.67 0.00 -19.82
N THR A 85 4.55 0.69 -19.60
CA THR A 85 4.43 2.15 -19.70
C THR A 85 3.76 2.76 -18.46
N PHE A 86 3.93 2.14 -17.28
CA PHE A 86 3.37 2.69 -16.06
C PHE A 86 4.04 4.02 -15.72
N GLU A 87 3.29 5.11 -15.81
CA GLU A 87 3.80 6.45 -15.57
C GLU A 87 3.50 6.87 -14.12
N VAL A 88 4.56 7.14 -13.36
CA VAL A 88 4.44 7.64 -11.98
C VAL A 88 4.17 9.14 -12.01
N ARG A 89 3.06 9.56 -11.40
CA ARG A 89 2.64 10.97 -11.33
C ARG A 89 2.32 11.38 -9.90
N GLY A 90 2.95 12.45 -9.43
CA GLY A 90 2.69 12.98 -8.09
C GLY A 90 3.19 12.05 -6.96
N PRO A 91 2.71 12.25 -5.71
CA PRO A 91 3.08 11.39 -4.60
C PRO A 91 2.50 9.98 -4.76
N VAL A 92 3.22 8.98 -4.26
CA VAL A 92 2.80 7.58 -4.31
C VAL A 92 2.57 7.06 -2.89
N LEU A 93 1.41 6.47 -2.67
CA LEU A 93 1.10 5.65 -1.51
C LEU A 93 1.01 4.19 -1.97
N PHE A 94 1.99 3.38 -1.57
CA PHE A 94 1.93 1.94 -1.72
C PHE A 94 1.38 1.32 -0.43
N LYS A 95 0.24 0.64 -0.51
CA LYS A 95 -0.39 -0.06 0.61
C LYS A 95 -0.19 -1.56 0.46
N SER A 96 0.41 -2.21 1.45
CA SER A 96 0.53 -3.67 1.53
C SER A 96 -0.30 -4.21 2.70
N CYS A 97 -1.10 -5.23 2.42
CA CYS A 97 -1.84 -6.02 3.42
C CYS A 97 -1.26 -7.43 3.60
N GLY A 98 -0.34 -7.85 2.72
CA GLY A 98 0.28 -9.17 2.73
C GLY A 98 -0.43 -10.12 1.78
N TRP A 99 0.35 -10.98 1.12
CA TRP A 99 -0.18 -12.01 0.22
C TRP A 99 0.66 -13.27 0.36
N ALA A 100 0.00 -14.40 0.58
CA ALA A 100 0.66 -15.70 0.77
C ALA A 100 1.54 -16.12 -0.42
N GLY A 101 1.30 -15.56 -1.62
CA GLY A 101 2.17 -15.78 -2.77
C GLY A 101 3.60 -15.26 -2.57
N TRP A 102 3.80 -14.22 -1.73
CA TRP A 102 5.13 -13.76 -1.35
C TRP A 102 5.86 -14.80 -0.49
N ASP A 103 5.18 -15.39 0.50
CA ASP A 103 5.75 -16.44 1.35
C ASP A 103 6.08 -17.69 0.55
N LEU A 104 5.18 -18.09 -0.36
CA LEU A 104 5.41 -19.22 -1.25
C LEU A 104 6.63 -18.99 -2.16
N ALA A 105 6.76 -17.79 -2.73
CA ALA A 105 7.90 -17.44 -3.56
C ALA A 105 9.20 -17.47 -2.75
N ALA A 106 9.22 -16.88 -1.56
CA ALA A 106 10.39 -16.89 -0.67
C ALA A 106 10.80 -18.32 -0.26
N ALA A 107 9.82 -19.16 0.11
CA ALA A 107 10.07 -20.57 0.45
C ALA A 107 10.66 -21.35 -0.72
N ARG A 108 10.15 -21.15 -1.95
CA ARG A 108 10.69 -21.79 -3.15
C ARG A 108 12.13 -21.35 -3.42
N THR A 109 12.44 -20.06 -3.30
CA THR A 109 13.80 -19.55 -3.47
C THR A 109 14.75 -20.16 -2.45
N ALA A 110 14.39 -20.17 -1.17
CA ALA A 110 15.22 -20.73 -0.12
C ALA A 110 15.50 -22.23 -0.31
N LEU A 111 14.54 -23.00 -0.84
CA LEU A 111 14.73 -24.43 -1.14
C LEU A 111 15.66 -24.65 -2.34
N LEU A 112 15.61 -23.78 -3.36
CA LEU A 112 16.50 -23.86 -4.52
C LEU A 112 17.95 -23.47 -4.18
N GLU A 113 18.17 -22.61 -3.20
CA GLU A 113 19.52 -22.26 -2.72
C GLU A 113 20.17 -23.36 -1.88
N GLN A 114 19.40 -24.35 -1.44
CA GLN A 114 19.88 -25.48 -0.63
C GLN A 114 20.21 -26.74 -1.45
N SER A 115 19.96 -26.72 -2.77
CA SER A 115 20.19 -27.82 -3.71
C SER A 115 21.39 -27.57 -4.63
#